data_AF-A0A2S5DCD1-F1
#
_entry.id   AF-A0A2S5DCD1-F1
#
_cell.length_a   1.000
_cell.length_b   1.000
_cell.length_c   1.000
_cell.angle_alpha   90.00
_cell.angle_beta   90.00
_cell.angle_gamma   90.00
#
_symmetry.space_group_name_H-M   'P 1'
#
loop_
_entity.id
_entity.type
_entity.pdbx_description
1 polymer ?
#
loop_
_entity_poly.entity_id
_entity_poly.type
_entity_poly.pdbx_seq_one_letter_code
_entity_poly.pdbx_strand_id
1 'polypeptide(L)' 'MNVSTPGVSLMQALEHIDDPRQTSNGTLHDFREILVIAICAMLCDNDTFEEMVAWARYKQDWRSAS' A
#
# COMPACT_ATOMS: atom_id res chain seq x y z
N MET A 1 -35.23 5.07 -3.45
CA MET A 1 -34.29 5.04 -2.31
C MET A 1 -33.00 4.41 -2.83
N ASN A 2 -31.95 5.20 -3.03
CA ASN A 2 -30.65 4.66 -3.43
C ASN A 2 -29.97 4.13 -2.16
N VAL A 3 -29.92 2.81 -2.00
CA VAL A 3 -29.15 2.20 -0.92
C VAL A 3 -27.67 2.42 -1.26
N SER A 4 -27.07 3.46 -0.70
CA SER A 4 -25.62 3.61 -0.75
C SER A 4 -25.03 2.45 0.05
N THR A 5 -24.54 1.42 -0.65
CA THR A 5 -23.77 0.36 -0.03
C THR A 5 -22.65 1.01 0.77
N PRO A 6 -22.50 0.73 2.07
CA PRO A 6 -21.36 1.25 2.82
C PRO A 6 -20.10 0.75 2.11
N GLY A 7 -19.27 1.69 1.65
CA GLY A 7 -18.02 1.36 0.96
C GLY A 7 -17.12 0.55 1.88
N VAL A 8 -16.52 -0.51 1.35
CA VAL A 8 -15.46 -1.25 2.06
C VAL A 8 -14.17 -0.45 2.01
N SER A 9 -13.37 -0.51 3.09
CA SER A 9 -12.03 0.10 3.05
C SER A 9 -11.13 -0.66 2.05
N LEU A 10 -10.13 0.02 1.48
CA LEU A 10 -9.18 -0.61 0.56
C LEU A 10 -8.45 -1.78 1.23
N MET A 11 -8.12 -1.66 2.52
CA MET A 11 -7.51 -2.75 3.30
C MET A 11 -8.42 -3.99 3.39
N GLN A 12 -9.73 -3.81 3.57
CA GLN A 12 -10.70 -4.91 3.57
C GLN A 12 -10.90 -5.50 2.18
N ALA A 13 -10.84 -4.68 1.13
CA ALA A 13 -10.91 -5.16 -0.24
C ALA A 13 -9.70 -6.05 -0.61
N LEU A 14 -8.52 -5.74 -0.06
CA LEU A 14 -7.26 -6.46 -0.32
C LEU A 14 -7.03 -7.67 0.61
N GLU A 15 -7.87 -7.88 1.62
CA GLU A 15 -7.71 -8.97 2.60
C GLU A 15 -7.73 -10.37 1.98
N HIS A 16 -8.43 -10.53 0.86
CA HIS A 16 -8.59 -11.81 0.17
C HIS A 16 -7.42 -12.14 -0.78
N ILE A 17 -6.40 -11.28 -0.86
CA ILE A 17 -5.23 -11.50 -1.71
C ILE A 17 -4.14 -12.15 -0.87
N ASP A 18 -3.84 -13.41 -1.19
CA ASP A 18 -2.73 -14.13 -0.58
C ASP A 18 -1.40 -13.46 -0.91
N ASP A 19 -0.50 -13.36 0.07
CA ASP A 19 0.85 -12.84 -0.14
C ASP A 19 1.69 -13.86 -0.93
N PRO A 20 2.07 -13.56 -2.20
CA PRO A 20 2.83 -14.50 -3.01
C PRO A 20 4.32 -14.53 -2.62
N ARG A 21 4.77 -13.65 -1.71
CA ARG A 21 6.17 -13.59 -1.28
C ARG A 21 6.50 -14.76 -0.36
N GLN A 22 7.66 -15.38 -0.59
CA GLN A 22 8.15 -16.44 0.28
C GLN A 22 8.42 -15.88 1.69
N THR A 23 7.95 -16.57 2.73
CA THR A 23 8.12 -16.20 4.14
C THR A 23 9.58 -16.10 4.59
N SER A 24 10.51 -16.64 3.80
CA SER A 24 11.94 -16.66 4.09
C SER A 24 12.70 -15.37 3.75
N ASN A 25 12.10 -14.41 3.02
CA ASN A 25 12.92 -13.36 2.38
C ASN A 25 12.31 -11.93 2.36
N GLY A 26 11.61 -11.51 3.42
CA GLY A 26 11.28 -10.08 3.58
C GLY A 26 9.84 -9.73 3.92
N THR A 27 9.22 -10.46 4.84
CA THR A 27 7.95 -10.08 5.48
C THR A 27 8.13 -9.01 6.57
N LEU A 28 9.07 -8.06 6.38
CA LEU A 28 9.21 -6.90 7.27
C LEU A 28 8.02 -5.92 7.14
N HIS A 29 7.33 -5.99 6.01
CA HIS A 29 6.23 -5.11 5.65
C HIS A 29 5.00 -5.94 5.27
N ASP A 30 3.85 -5.56 5.83
CA ASP A 30 2.57 -6.17 5.53
C ASP A 30 2.29 -6.03 4.02
N PHE A 31 1.91 -7.14 3.39
CA PHE A 31 1.66 -7.18 1.96
C PHE A 31 0.56 -6.20 1.54
N ARG A 32 -0.47 -6.06 2.37
CA ARG A 32 -1.62 -5.19 2.13
C ARG A 32 -1.19 -3.73 2.17
N GLU A 33 -0.30 -3.36 3.10
CA GLU A 33 0.28 -2.01 3.14
C GLU A 33 1.04 -1.69 1.85
N ILE A 34 1.82 -2.63 1.33
CA ILE A 34 2.54 -2.46 0.06
C ILE A 34 1.56 -2.29 -1.11
N LEU A 35 0.50 -3.09 -1.16
CA LEU A 35 -0.53 -2.99 -2.21
C LEU A 35 -1.27 -1.65 -2.16
N VAL A 36 -1.60 -1.16 -0.97
CA VAL A 36 -2.22 0.18 -0.79
C VAL A 36 -1.30 1.26 -1.34
N ILE A 37 0.00 1.20 -1.02
CA ILE A 37 0.99 2.18 -1.49
C ILE A 37 1.09 2.14 -3.02
N ALA A 38 1.16 0.95 -3.61
CA ALA A 38 1.21 0.79 -5.06
C ALA A 38 -0.04 1.32 -5.76
N ILE A 39 -1.24 1.04 -5.22
CA ILE A 39 -2.49 1.54 -5.76
C ILE A 39 -2.57 3.07 -5.63
N CYS A 40 -2.18 3.64 -4.50
CA CYS A 40 -2.11 5.09 -4.34
C CYS A 40 -1.12 5.74 -5.31
N ALA A 41 0.05 5.12 -5.54
CA ALA A 41 1.01 5.62 -6.54
C ALA A 41 0.42 5.59 -7.96
N MET A 42 -0.20 4.48 -8.37
CA MET A 42 -0.87 4.37 -9.68
C MET A 42 -2.03 5.36 -9.84
N LEU A 43 -2.80 5.63 -8.78
CA LEU A 43 -3.93 6.57 -8.83
C LEU A 43 -3.48 8.04 -8.81
N CYS A 44 -2.31 8.33 -8.26
CA CYS A 44 -1.74 9.67 -8.20
C CYS A 44 -0.89 10.02 -9.43
N ASP A 45 -0.97 9.24 -10.52
CA ASP A 45 -0.18 9.44 -11.75
C ASP A 45 1.34 9.47 -11.49
N ASN A 46 1.80 8.83 -10.41
CA ASN A 46 3.22 8.66 -10.11
C ASN A 46 3.74 7.48 -10.94
N ASP A 47 3.92 7.72 -12.24
CA ASP A 47 4.34 6.71 -13.21
C ASP A 47 5.84 6.40 -13.17
N THR A 48 6.62 7.17 -12.40
CA THR A 48 8.07 7.00 -12.36
C THR A 48 8.56 6.38 -11.06
N PHE A 49 9.51 5.44 -11.21
CA PHE A 49 10.16 4.78 -10.09
C PHE A 49 10.86 5.78 -9.16
N GLU A 50 11.36 6.90 -9.69
CA GLU A 50 11.93 7.99 -8.89
C GLU A 50 10.95 8.59 -7.88
N GLU A 51 9.69 8.80 -8.27
CA GLU A 51 8.67 9.39 -7.38
C GLU A 51 8.24 8.42 -6.28
N MET A 52 8.12 7.12 -6.62
CA MET A 52 7.89 6.07 -5.62
C MET A 52 9.03 5.99 -4.61
N VAL A 53 10.30 6.08 -5.06
CA VAL A 53 11.48 6.10 -4.17
C VAL A 53 11.52 7.37 -3.32
N ALA A 54 11.16 8.52 -3.88
CA ALA A 54 11.08 9.78 -3.14
C ALA A 54 10.03 9.72 -2.04
N TRP A 55 8.84 9.17 -2.32
CA TRP A 55 7.79 8.96 -1.33
C TRP A 55 8.20 7.95 -0.25
N ALA A 56 8.85 6.84 -0.63
CA ALA A 56 9.33 5.84 0.32
C ALA A 56 10.39 6.42 1.27
N ARG A 57 11.29 7.27 0.78
CA ARG A 57 12.30 7.99 1.58
C ARG A 57 11.66 9.05 2.47
N TYR A 58 10.74 9.84 1.93
CA TYR A 58 9.96 10.81 2.71
C TYR A 58 9.21 10.13 3.85
N LYS A 59 8.63 8.95 3.60
CA LYS A 59 8.07 8.15 4.66
C LYS A 59 9.16 7.68 5.61
N GLN A 60 10.30 7.09 5.21
CA GLN A 60 11.30 6.57 6.18
C GLN A 60 11.71 7.54 7.30
N ASP A 61 11.75 8.85 7.06
CA ASP A 61 12.03 9.87 8.09
C ASP A 61 11.01 9.88 9.24
N TRP A 62 9.80 9.35 9.07
CA TRP A 62 8.82 9.18 10.15
C TRP A 62 9.15 8.06 11.14
N ARG A 63 9.95 7.07 10.73
CA ARG A 63 10.23 5.85 11.51
C ARG A 63 11.37 6.04 12.51
N SER A 64 12.20 7.06 12.28
CA SER A 64 13.25 7.52 13.20
C SER A 64 12.75 8.62 14.15
N ALA A 65 11.51 9.08 13.99
CA ALA A 65 10.87 10.06 14.84
C ALA A 65 9.70 9.45 15.64
N SER A 66 10.04 8.54 16.56
CA SER A 66 9.21 8.02 17.68
C SER A 66 8.23 6.89 17.37
#